data_AF-J3BWH1-F1
#
_entry.id   AF-J3BWH1-F1
#
_cell.length_a   1.000
_cell.length_b   1.000
_cell.length_c   1.000
_cell.angle_alpha   90.00
_cell.angle_beta   90.00
_cell.angle_gamma   90.00
#
_symmetry.space_group_name_H-M   'P 1'
#
loop_
_entity.id
_entity.type
_entity.pdbx_description
1 polymer ?
#
loop_
_entity_poly.entity_id
_entity_poly.type
_entity_poly.pdbx_seq_one_letter_code
_entity_poly.pdbx_strand_id
1 'polypeptide(L)'
;MCENVEINKSIPYKVTELPLTQEDINKLGKTLSDSYKMNILLLPLLLIIYFWGALYFWIFAVFVIMCNIIFTKNYLSTQQEMTKFKIVITGIVTEIRKDEETIISFGNEQFDITYANATFPIEVNDMISIHYSKKENNTKGQILNVIRIN
;
A
#
# COMPACT_ATOMS: atom_id res chain seq x y z
N MET A 1 27.87 16.41 7.68
CA MET A 1 27.91 17.29 6.49
C MET A 1 26.47 17.39 6.03
N CYS A 2 25.78 18.46 6.45
CA CYS A 2 24.35 18.63 6.19
C CYS A 2 24.19 19.16 4.76
N GLU A 3 23.61 18.36 3.89
CA GLU A 3 23.32 18.72 2.51
C GLU A 3 22.09 19.65 2.52
N ASN A 4 22.32 20.93 2.23
CA ASN A 4 21.24 21.91 2.09
C ASN A 4 20.39 21.53 0.89
N VAL A 5 19.18 21.02 1.16
CA VAL A 5 18.20 20.70 0.13
C VAL A 5 17.56 22.00 -0.35
N GLU A 6 18.06 22.55 -1.45
CA GLU A 6 17.38 23.63 -2.18
C GLU A 6 16.01 23.15 -2.65
N ILE A 7 14.96 23.68 -2.04
CA ILE A 7 13.58 23.52 -2.50
C ILE A 7 13.43 24.44 -3.71
N ASN A 8 13.54 23.87 -4.90
CA ASN A 8 13.34 24.59 -6.16
C ASN A 8 11.87 25.08 -6.24
N LYS A 9 11.66 26.39 -6.31
CA LYS A 9 10.35 27.08 -6.21
C LYS A 9 9.29 26.69 -7.27
N SER A 10 9.60 25.81 -8.22
CA SER A 10 8.68 25.39 -9.27
C SER A 10 7.95 24.08 -9.00
N ILE A 11 8.36 23.30 -7.98
CA ILE A 11 7.72 22.01 -7.63
C ILE A 11 7.56 21.98 -6.10
N PRO A 12 6.32 22.00 -5.56
CA PRO A 12 6.08 22.06 -4.10
C PRO A 12 6.38 20.76 -3.36
N TYR A 13 6.95 19.77 -4.05
CA TYR A 13 7.35 18.49 -3.51
C TYR A 13 8.64 17.98 -4.16
N LYS A 14 9.39 17.17 -3.42
CA LYS A 14 10.58 16.46 -3.84
C LYS A 14 10.30 14.97 -3.84
N VAL A 15 10.68 14.28 -4.90
CA VAL A 15 10.64 12.81 -4.98
C VAL A 15 12.04 12.28 -4.79
N THR A 16 12.21 11.34 -3.87
CA THR A 16 13.47 10.64 -3.61
C THR A 16 13.24 9.14 -3.57
N GLU A 17 14.26 8.36 -3.94
CA GLU A 17 14.23 6.91 -3.79
C GLU A 17 15.11 6.52 -2.62
N LEU A 18 14.54 5.79 -1.66
CA LEU A 18 15.27 5.28 -0.50
C LEU A 18 15.19 3.75 -0.47
N PRO A 19 16.17 3.03 0.08
CA PRO A 19 16.04 1.60 0.29
C PRO A 19 14.89 1.29 1.27
N LEU A 20 14.25 0.11 1.11
CA LEU A 20 13.27 -0.35 2.11
C LEU A 20 13.95 -0.60 3.44
N THR A 21 13.27 -0.22 4.51
CA THR A 21 13.66 -0.60 5.88
C THR A 21 13.07 -1.96 6.24
N GLN A 22 13.60 -2.61 7.28
CA GLN A 22 13.06 -3.89 7.75
C GLN A 22 11.60 -3.78 8.21
N GLU A 23 11.19 -2.62 8.73
CA GLU A 23 9.81 -2.34 9.11
C GLU A 23 8.87 -2.29 7.90
N ASP A 24 9.32 -1.64 6.81
CA ASP A 24 8.58 -1.59 5.54
C ASP A 24 8.37 -3.02 4.98
N ILE A 25 9.42 -3.85 5.02
CA ILE A 25 9.39 -5.26 4.58
C ILE A 25 8.42 -6.07 5.45
N ASN A 26 8.41 -5.85 6.76
CA ASN A 26 7.49 -6.54 7.67
C ASN A 26 6.03 -6.14 7.43
N LYS A 27 5.74 -4.86 7.15
CA LYS A 27 4.39 -4.39 6.79
C LYS A 27 3.91 -5.04 5.49
N LEU A 28 4.74 -4.98 4.44
CA LEU A 28 4.46 -5.64 3.15
C LEU A 28 4.26 -7.16 3.32
N GLY A 29 5.12 -7.80 4.11
CA GLY A 29 5.06 -9.23 4.41
C GLY A 29 3.80 -9.62 5.19
N LYS A 30 3.34 -8.79 6.13
CA LYS A 30 2.09 -9.02 6.87
C LYS A 30 0.88 -8.95 5.95
N THR A 31 0.80 -7.94 5.07
CA THR A 31 -0.25 -7.83 4.05
C THR A 31 -0.28 -9.05 3.13
N LEU A 32 0.90 -9.57 2.76
CA LEU A 32 1.05 -10.79 1.97
C LEU A 32 0.57 -12.04 2.75
N SER A 33 0.99 -12.17 4.01
CA SER A 33 0.63 -13.28 4.91
C SER A 33 -0.87 -13.36 5.14
N ASP A 34 -1.50 -12.23 5.44
CA ASP A 34 -2.93 -12.18 5.75
C ASP A 34 -3.76 -12.50 4.49
N SER A 35 -3.29 -12.12 3.30
CA SER A 35 -3.86 -12.56 2.02
C SER A 35 -3.73 -14.08 1.81
N TYR A 36 -2.64 -14.71 2.27
CA TYR A 36 -2.39 -16.14 2.10
C TYR A 36 -3.18 -17.02 3.08
N LYS A 37 -3.43 -16.56 4.30
CA LYS A 37 -4.21 -17.29 5.32
C LYS A 37 -5.61 -17.66 4.87
N MET A 38 -6.27 -16.80 4.09
CA MET A 38 -7.61 -17.07 3.56
C MET A 38 -7.63 -18.27 2.61
N ASN A 39 -6.56 -18.48 1.84
CA ASN A 39 -6.48 -19.59 0.90
C ASN A 39 -6.26 -20.94 1.62
N ILE A 40 -5.44 -20.95 2.68
CA ILE A 40 -5.26 -22.13 3.55
C ILE A 40 -6.60 -22.57 4.17
N LEU A 41 -7.53 -21.65 4.43
CA LEU A 41 -8.83 -21.94 5.00
C LEU A 41 -9.84 -22.50 3.99
N LEU A 42 -9.74 -22.10 2.71
CA LEU A 42 -10.65 -22.51 1.64
C LEU A 42 -10.47 -24.00 1.23
N LEU A 43 -9.24 -24.51 1.28
CA LEU A 43 -8.90 -25.91 0.95
C LEU A 43 -9.59 -26.95 1.87
N PRO A 44 -9.51 -26.86 3.22
CA PRO A 44 -10.20 -27.79 4.11
C PRO A 44 -11.73 -27.63 4.06
N LEU A 45 -12.24 -26.42 3.78
CA LEU A 45 -13.68 -26.19 3.60
C LEU A 45 -14.23 -26.97 2.39
N LEU A 46 -13.48 -26.98 1.27
CA LEU A 46 -13.85 -27.76 0.08
C LEU A 46 -13.96 -29.27 0.39
N LEU A 47 -13.05 -29.77 1.23
CA LEU A 47 -12.99 -31.16 1.70
C LEU A 47 -14.21 -31.54 2.55
N ILE A 48 -14.68 -30.63 3.41
CA ILE A 48 -15.90 -30.83 4.21
C ILE A 48 -17.16 -30.87 3.33
N ILE A 49 -17.23 -29.98 2.33
CA ILE A 49 -18.38 -29.85 1.43
C ILE A 49 -18.48 -31.04 0.47
N TYR A 50 -17.36 -31.70 0.15
CA TYR A 50 -17.36 -32.94 -0.63
C TYR A 50 -18.28 -34.02 -0.02
N PHE A 51 -18.33 -34.13 1.32
CA PHE A 51 -19.18 -35.10 2.01
C PHE A 51 -20.69 -34.77 1.93
N TRP A 52 -21.06 -33.54 1.54
CA TRP A 52 -22.44 -33.07 1.46
C TRP A 52 -23.09 -33.24 0.08
N GLY A 53 -22.34 -33.80 -0.89
CA GLY A 53 -22.86 -34.21 -2.19
C GLY A 53 -22.15 -33.57 -3.37
N ALA A 54 -22.06 -34.33 -4.47
CA ALA A 54 -21.28 -33.97 -5.65
C ALA A 54 -21.71 -32.64 -6.31
N LEU A 55 -23.01 -32.29 -6.25
CA LEU A 55 -23.51 -31.05 -6.85
C LEU A 55 -22.98 -29.80 -6.11
N TYR A 56 -22.99 -29.83 -4.78
CA TYR A 56 -22.46 -28.75 -3.94
C TYR A 56 -20.95 -28.63 -4.07
N PHE A 57 -20.26 -29.76 -4.24
CA PHE A 57 -18.81 -29.79 -4.49
C PHE A 57 -18.42 -29.00 -5.75
N TRP A 58 -19.12 -29.18 -6.88
CA TRP A 58 -18.79 -28.48 -8.12
C TRP A 58 -18.98 -26.96 -8.02
N ILE A 59 -20.07 -26.50 -7.39
CA ILE A 59 -20.31 -25.06 -7.19
C ILE A 59 -19.22 -24.45 -6.31
N PHE A 60 -18.86 -25.13 -5.21
CA PHE A 60 -17.79 -24.66 -4.34
C PHE A 60 -16.40 -24.77 -4.99
N ALA A 61 -16.15 -25.76 -5.83
CA ALA A 61 -14.89 -25.88 -6.56
C ALA A 61 -14.68 -24.69 -7.50
N VAL A 62 -15.72 -24.29 -8.23
CA VAL A 62 -15.68 -23.07 -9.08
C VAL A 62 -15.43 -21.83 -8.23
N PHE A 63 -16.11 -21.71 -7.08
CA PHE A 63 -15.91 -20.59 -6.16
C PHE A 63 -14.47 -20.53 -5.63
N VAL A 64 -13.92 -21.67 -5.17
CA VAL A 64 -12.54 -21.77 -4.67
C VAL A 64 -11.52 -21.43 -5.76
N ILE A 65 -11.74 -21.87 -7.00
CA ILE A 65 -10.88 -21.53 -8.15
C ILE A 65 -10.92 -20.02 -8.41
N MET A 66 -12.10 -19.41 -8.43
CA MET A 66 -12.25 -17.96 -8.65
C MET A 66 -11.55 -17.15 -7.56
N CYS A 67 -11.74 -17.52 -6.29
CA CYS A 67 -11.02 -16.93 -5.17
C CYS A 67 -9.51 -17.07 -5.35
N ASN A 68 -9.02 -18.27 -5.66
CA ASN A 68 -7.59 -18.53 -5.87
C ASN A 68 -6.98 -17.67 -6.98
N ILE A 69 -7.70 -17.45 -8.08
CA ILE A 69 -7.24 -16.59 -9.18
C ILE A 69 -7.09 -15.14 -8.71
N ILE A 70 -8.10 -14.61 -7.99
CA ILE A 70 -8.07 -13.25 -7.45
C ILE A 70 -6.92 -13.11 -6.43
N PHE A 71 -6.76 -14.07 -5.53
CA PHE A 71 -5.67 -14.08 -4.55
C PHE A 71 -4.29 -14.15 -5.21
N THR A 72 -4.12 -14.97 -6.24
CA THR A 72 -2.85 -15.09 -6.98
C THR A 72 -2.49 -13.76 -7.64
N LYS A 73 -3.46 -13.06 -8.24
CA LYS A 73 -3.24 -11.73 -8.80
C LYS A 73 -2.82 -10.71 -7.74
N ASN A 74 -3.49 -10.70 -6.59
CA ASN A 74 -3.12 -9.81 -5.48
C ASN A 74 -1.72 -10.12 -4.94
N TYR A 75 -1.39 -11.41 -4.77
CA TYR A 75 -0.08 -11.85 -4.32
C TYR A 75 1.04 -11.40 -5.28
N LEU A 76 0.85 -11.63 -6.58
CA LEU A 76 1.80 -11.19 -7.61
C LEU A 76 1.98 -9.67 -7.58
N SER A 77 0.88 -8.91 -7.48
CA SER A 77 0.95 -7.44 -7.38
C SER A 77 1.71 -6.98 -6.13
N THR A 78 1.48 -7.60 -4.96
CA THR A 78 2.17 -7.21 -3.73
C THR A 78 3.62 -7.70 -3.69
N GLN A 79 3.95 -8.85 -4.31
CA GLN A 79 5.35 -9.24 -4.51
C GLN A 79 6.09 -8.26 -5.43
N GLN A 80 5.43 -7.80 -6.49
CA GLN A 80 5.99 -6.78 -7.39
C GLN A 80 6.22 -5.43 -6.69
N GLU A 81 5.57 -5.20 -5.55
CA GLU A 81 5.79 -4.02 -4.69
C GLU A 81 6.95 -4.21 -3.70
N MET A 82 7.46 -5.43 -3.50
CA MET A 82 8.66 -5.72 -2.71
C MET A 82 9.95 -5.50 -3.52
N THR A 83 10.05 -4.39 -4.25
CA THR A 83 11.35 -3.98 -4.81
C THR A 83 12.26 -3.46 -3.69
N LYS A 84 13.58 -3.40 -3.91
CA LYS A 84 14.56 -2.96 -2.89
C LYS A 84 14.44 -1.48 -2.49
N PHE A 85 13.62 -0.70 -3.19
CA PHE A 85 13.51 0.76 -3.05
C PHE A 85 12.07 1.21 -2.84
N LYS A 86 11.88 2.28 -2.08
CA LYS A 86 10.62 2.98 -1.83
C LYS A 86 10.71 4.38 -2.41
N ILE A 87 9.58 4.87 -2.89
CA ILE A 87 9.44 6.23 -3.40
C ILE A 87 9.00 7.12 -2.24
N VAL A 88 9.77 8.16 -1.95
CA VAL A 88 9.52 9.10 -0.88
C VAL A 88 9.20 10.45 -1.47
N ILE A 89 8.00 10.95 -1.17
CA ILE A 89 7.49 12.22 -1.67
C ILE A 89 7.41 13.17 -0.48
N THR A 90 8.29 14.16 -0.46
CA THR A 90 8.34 15.17 0.59
C THR A 90 7.78 16.47 0.05
N GLY A 91 6.75 17.02 0.67
CA GLY A 91 6.10 18.24 0.20
C GLY A 91 5.43 19.02 1.33
N ILE A 92 5.06 20.26 1.02
CA ILE A 92 4.26 21.10 1.91
C ILE A 92 2.80 20.90 1.57
N VAL A 93 1.96 20.62 2.58
CA VAL A 93 0.52 20.46 2.42
C VAL A 93 -0.11 21.81 2.06
N THR A 94 -0.70 21.90 0.87
CA THR A 94 -1.36 23.14 0.40
C THR A 94 -2.87 23.13 0.64
N GLU A 95 -3.50 21.96 0.61
CA GLU A 95 -4.94 21.79 0.81
C GLU A 95 -5.20 20.44 1.49
N ILE A 96 -6.23 20.39 2.33
CA ILE A 96 -6.73 19.15 2.93
C ILE A 96 -8.24 19.07 2.68
N ARG A 97 -8.68 18.01 2.01
CA ARG A 97 -10.10 17.64 1.91
C ARG A 97 -10.36 16.43 2.79
N LYS A 98 -11.26 16.59 3.77
CA LYS A 98 -11.69 15.52 4.67
C LYS A 98 -13.08 15.06 4.22
N ASP A 99 -13.12 13.95 3.51
CA ASP A 99 -14.37 13.27 3.15
C ASP A 99 -14.34 11.85 3.77
N GLU A 100 -14.71 10.78 3.05
CA GLU A 100 -14.49 9.39 3.51
C GLU A 100 -12.99 9.04 3.65
N GLU A 101 -12.14 9.69 2.85
CA GLU A 101 -10.67 9.62 2.92
C GLU A 101 -10.09 11.04 3.11
N THR A 102 -8.89 11.14 3.69
CA THR A 102 -8.20 12.44 3.84
C THR A 102 -7.30 12.66 2.63
N ILE A 103 -7.75 13.49 1.70
CA ILE A 103 -6.96 13.87 0.52
C ILE A 103 -6.11 15.07 0.91
N ILE A 104 -4.80 14.93 0.73
CA ILE A 104 -3.85 16.02 0.89
C ILE A 104 -3.32 16.45 -0.49
N SER A 105 -3.10 17.74 -0.67
CA SER A 105 -2.53 18.28 -1.90
C SER A 105 -1.13 18.82 -1.66
N PHE A 106 -0.20 18.51 -2.57
CA PHE A 106 1.08 19.23 -2.71
C PHE A 106 1.02 20.07 -3.99
N GLY A 107 0.49 21.29 -3.87
CA GLY A 107 0.15 22.11 -5.01
C GLY A 107 -0.93 21.47 -5.87
N ASN A 108 -0.58 21.04 -7.08
CA ASN A 108 -1.52 20.43 -8.03
C ASN A 108 -1.60 18.90 -7.93
N GLU A 109 -0.69 18.23 -7.21
CA GLU A 109 -0.77 16.79 -6.99
C GLU A 109 -1.59 16.46 -5.75
N GLN A 110 -2.46 15.47 -5.86
CA GLN A 110 -3.32 14.98 -4.78
C GLN A 110 -2.85 13.59 -4.33
N PHE A 111 -2.92 13.35 -3.03
CA PHE A 111 -2.54 12.08 -2.41
C PHE A 111 -3.57 11.67 -1.37
N ASP A 112 -4.07 10.45 -1.49
CA ASP A 112 -5.03 9.88 -0.55
C ASP A 112 -4.29 9.33 0.67
N ILE A 113 -4.56 9.90 1.84
CA ILE A 113 -4.04 9.44 3.12
C ILE A 113 -5.20 8.94 3.98
N THR A 114 -5.01 7.75 4.55
CA THR A 114 -5.91 7.20 5.57
C THR A 114 -5.26 7.25 6.95
N TYR A 115 -6.07 7.27 8.00
CA TYR A 115 -5.61 7.25 9.40
C TYR A 115 -4.76 6.02 9.75
N ALA A 116 -4.82 4.95 8.95
CA ALA A 116 -3.94 3.78 9.08
C ALA A 116 -2.47 4.10 8.74
N ASN A 117 -2.23 5.16 7.96
CA ASN A 117 -0.94 5.51 7.40
C ASN A 117 -0.27 6.72 8.08
N ALA A 118 -1.04 7.52 8.82
CA ALA A 118 -0.55 8.70 9.54
C ALA A 118 -0.95 8.61 11.03
N THR A 119 0.04 8.68 11.93
CA THR A 119 -0.16 8.61 13.39
C THR A 119 -0.40 9.98 14.04
N PHE A 120 -0.43 11.06 13.24
CA PHE A 120 -0.56 12.43 13.69
C PHE A 120 -1.59 13.19 12.84
N PRO A 121 -2.24 14.24 13.39
CA PRO A 121 -3.12 15.10 12.62
C PRO A 121 -2.28 15.91 11.62
N ILE A 122 -2.63 15.87 10.33
CA ILE A 122 -1.98 16.66 9.28
C ILE A 122 -2.69 18.01 9.16
N GLU A 123 -1.92 19.10 9.09
CA GLU A 123 -2.40 20.47 8.94
C GLU A 123 -1.89 21.12 7.64
N VAL A 124 -2.58 22.15 7.17
CA VAL A 124 -2.13 22.93 6.01
C VAL A 124 -0.84 23.67 6.39
N ASN A 125 0.12 23.72 5.47
CA ASN A 125 1.50 24.18 5.65
C ASN A 125 2.43 23.23 6.41
N ASP A 126 1.97 22.06 6.85
CA ASP A 126 2.89 21.03 7.35
C ASP A 126 3.81 20.56 6.23
N MET A 127 5.09 20.39 6.54
CA MET A 127 6.01 19.64 5.70
C MET A 127 5.92 18.15 6.07
N ILE A 128 5.56 17.32 5.11
CA ILE A 128 5.37 15.88 5.32
C ILE A 128 6.07 15.05 4.25
N SER A 129 6.40 13.81 4.62
CA SER A 129 7.05 12.83 3.77
C SER A 129 6.18 11.58 3.67
N ILE A 130 5.70 11.29 2.47
CA ILE A 130 4.88 10.11 2.18
C ILE A 130 5.76 9.04 1.55
N HIS A 131 5.78 7.86 2.14
CA HIS A 131 6.61 6.75 1.72
C HIS A 131 5.74 5.72 0.99
N TYR A 132 6.03 5.44 -0.26
CA TYR A 132 5.34 4.47 -1.11
C TYR A 132 6.24 3.28 -1.43
N SER A 133 5.68 2.07 -1.48
CA SER A 133 6.37 0.96 -2.15
C SER A 133 6.55 1.27 -3.63
N LYS A 134 7.65 0.80 -4.23
CA LYS A 134 7.91 0.98 -5.66
C LYS A 134 7.54 -0.30 -6.39
N LYS A 135 6.69 -0.19 -7.40
CA LYS A 135 6.40 -1.29 -8.32
C LYS A 135 7.55 -1.48 -9.31
N GLU A 136 7.65 -2.67 -9.87
CA GLU A 136 8.64 -3.02 -10.91
C GLU A 136 8.65 -2.03 -12.10
N ASN A 137 7.49 -1.42 -12.42
CA ASN A 137 7.35 -0.41 -13.48
C ASN A 137 7.68 1.03 -13.04
N ASN A 138 8.40 1.23 -11.94
CA ASN A 138 8.68 2.53 -11.32
C ASN A 138 7.44 3.35 -10.93
N THR A 139 6.27 2.71 -10.79
CA THR A 139 5.03 3.37 -10.37
C THR A 139 4.83 3.29 -8.86
N LYS A 140 4.05 4.24 -8.31
CA LYS A 140 3.69 4.30 -6.89
C LYS A 140 2.85 3.06 -6.51
N GLY A 141 3.26 2.35 -5.47
CA GLY A 141 2.55 1.21 -4.88
C GLY A 141 1.73 1.61 -3.66
N GLN A 142 1.68 0.73 -2.66
CA GLN A 142 1.02 0.98 -1.38
C GLN A 142 1.76 2.05 -0.55
N ILE A 143 1.00 2.82 0.23
CA ILE A 143 1.56 3.74 1.23
C ILE A 143 2.10 2.91 2.40
N LEU A 144 3.39 3.07 2.67
CA LEU A 144 4.11 2.40 3.75
C LEU A 144 4.04 3.22 5.04
N ASN A 145 4.26 4.52 4.93
CA ASN A 145 4.31 5.44 6.08
C ASN A 145 4.13 6.90 5.68
N VAL A 146 3.69 7.73 6.61
CA VAL A 146 3.66 9.19 6.50
C VAL A 146 4.39 9.78 7.70
N ILE A 147 5.34 10.68 7.47
CA ILE A 147 6.19 11.28 8.51
C ILE A 147 6.11 12.80 8.42
N ARG A 148 5.96 13.50 9.55
CA ARG A 148 6.09 14.97 9.61
C ARG A 148 7.57 15.35 9.67
N ILE A 149 7.99 16.28 8.83
CA ILE A 149 9.32 16.90 8.88
C ILE A 149 9.13 18.28 9.49
N ASN A 150 9.70 18.51 10.68
CA ASN A 150 9.75 19.82 11.33
C ASN A 150 10.92 20.64 10.81
#